data_AF-X1R9R1-F1
#
_entry.id   AF-X1R9R1-F1
#
_cell.length_a   1.000
_cell.length_b   1.000
_cell.length_c   1.000
_cell.angle_alpha   90.00
_cell.angle_beta   90.00
_cell.angle_gamma   90.00
#
_symmetry.space_group_name_H-M   'P 1'
#
loop_
_entity.id
_entity.type
_entity.pdbx_description
1 polymer ?
#
loop_
_entity_poly.entity_id
_entity_poly.type
_entity_poly.pdbx_seq_one_letter_code
_entity_poly.pdbx_strand_id
1 'polypeptide(L)'
;IWYKGMGRHRFREIVFLFIENRLDRANKLREVLSEKLPKLPENIKYWVISEDFEPTIERLLNELEKEEAKLAPTFTFIDPFGFTGFSMELLSRILRHEKCEVLITFMAGFIKRFLDELREPALDRLFTTDEWRSIRNIDGPKERPLLELFEKQLKEYCGVTYIRSFEMTDANNQIIYYMIFGTKHWLGLKVMKEAMWRVDRRGEYKFSDRLGREQTFLIDYQDAMQKHWIPTASELVYNRFKKDTVSVEDIEKYIIIETKYVFRKAILSYIEDNNPERIVAVRGRKKKRTFPKSCIITFA
;
A
#
# COMPACT_ATOMS: atom_id res chain seq x y z
N ILE A 1 18.48 10.54 -7.06
CA ILE A 1 17.55 11.05 -8.10
C ILE A 1 16.88 12.30 -7.52
N TRP A 2 17.37 13.49 -7.90
CA TRP A 2 16.87 14.76 -7.37
C TRP A 2 15.70 15.24 -8.22
N TYR A 3 14.51 15.39 -7.61
CA TYR A 3 13.37 16.04 -8.25
C TYR A 3 13.33 17.51 -7.82
N LYS A 4 13.69 18.41 -8.75
CA LYS A 4 13.51 19.85 -8.61
C LYS A 4 12.03 20.19 -8.86
N GLY A 5 11.40 20.82 -7.88
CA GLY A 5 10.18 21.61 -8.07
C GLY A 5 8.95 21.09 -7.34
N MET A 6 8.74 21.54 -6.09
CA MET A 6 7.49 22.14 -5.57
C MET A 6 7.53 22.23 -4.04
N GLY A 7 7.42 23.46 -3.52
CA GLY A 7 6.96 23.74 -2.15
C GLY A 7 8.05 23.91 -1.09
N ARG A 8 8.10 25.10 -0.49
CA ARG A 8 8.79 25.39 0.78
C ARG A 8 8.50 24.30 1.83
N HIS A 9 9.55 23.88 2.55
CA HIS A 9 9.63 22.77 3.50
C HIS A 9 8.31 22.37 4.18
N ARG A 10 7.73 21.25 3.74
CA ARG A 10 6.47 20.70 4.28
C ARG A 10 6.65 19.90 5.59
N PHE A 11 7.89 19.53 5.90
CA PHE A 11 8.27 18.82 7.12
C PHE A 11 9.41 19.59 7.80
N ARG A 12 9.29 19.81 9.12
CA ARG A 12 10.33 20.44 9.93
C ARG A 12 11.57 19.55 10.03
N GLU A 13 11.35 18.24 10.17
CA GLU A 13 12.38 17.23 10.26
C GLU A 13 11.88 15.92 9.64
N ILE A 14 12.78 15.15 9.04
CA ILE A 14 12.55 13.79 8.56
C ILE A 14 13.60 12.89 9.19
N VAL A 15 13.15 11.79 9.79
CA VAL A 15 14.01 10.84 10.49
C VAL A 15 13.87 9.48 9.82
N PHE A 16 14.99 8.87 9.47
CA PHE A 16 15.07 7.48 9.06
C PHE A 16 15.55 6.62 10.22
N LEU A 17 14.68 5.75 10.73
CA LEU A 17 15.05 4.80 11.77
C LEU A 17 15.21 3.41 11.14
N PHE A 18 16.46 2.93 11.09
CA PHE A 18 16.79 1.58 10.63
C PHE A 18 17.02 0.68 11.84
N ILE A 19 16.29 -0.43 11.93
CA ILE A 19 16.44 -1.44 12.99
C ILE A 19 16.82 -2.76 12.34
N GLU A 20 17.99 -3.29 12.68
CA GLU A 20 18.54 -4.52 12.13
C GLU A 20 19.26 -5.27 13.25
N ASN A 21 18.77 -6.46 13.60
CA ASN A 21 19.26 -7.17 14.79
C ASN A 21 20.68 -7.71 14.62
N ARG A 22 21.11 -7.97 13.39
CA ARG A 22 22.44 -8.46 13.09
C ARG A 22 23.45 -7.33 13.06
N LEU A 23 24.36 -7.32 14.03
CA LEU A 23 25.39 -6.30 14.17
C LEU A 23 26.26 -6.15 12.91
N ASP A 24 26.62 -7.25 12.25
CA ASP A 24 27.41 -7.22 11.00
C ASP A 24 26.67 -6.49 9.87
N ARG A 25 25.36 -6.75 9.71
CA ARG A 25 24.51 -6.06 8.73
C ARG A 25 24.25 -4.61 9.09
N ALA A 26 24.02 -4.31 10.36
CA ALA A 26 23.84 -2.95 10.85
C ALA A 26 25.12 -2.11 10.62
N ASN A 27 26.30 -2.67 10.88
CA ASN A 27 27.57 -2.03 10.57
C ASN A 27 27.74 -1.78 9.08
N LYS A 28 27.40 -2.77 8.24
CA LYS A 28 27.45 -2.58 6.79
C LYS A 28 26.51 -1.48 6.31
N LEU A 29 25.31 -1.39 6.88
CA LEU A 29 24.37 -0.33 6.58
C LEU A 29 24.92 1.05 6.97
N ARG A 30 25.57 1.18 8.14
CA ARG A 30 26.23 2.43 8.55
C ARG A 30 27.30 2.87 7.56
N GLU A 31 28.15 1.94 7.09
CA GLU A 31 29.14 2.21 6.05
C GLU A 31 28.48 2.73 4.78
N VAL A 32 27.49 2.00 4.25
CA VAL A 32 26.76 2.37 3.02
C VAL A 32 26.11 3.74 3.15
N LEU A 33 25.49 4.05 4.29
CA LEU A 33 24.88 5.36 4.54
C LEU A 33 25.93 6.46 4.56
N SER A 34 27.07 6.24 5.22
CA SER A 34 28.15 7.24 5.26
C SER A 34 28.78 7.49 3.88
N GLU A 35 28.91 6.45 3.05
CA GLU A 35 29.47 6.56 1.70
C GLU A 35 28.49 7.20 0.71
N LYS A 36 27.21 6.82 0.74
CA LYS A 36 26.19 7.27 -0.21
C LYS A 36 25.58 8.61 0.17
N LEU A 37 25.55 8.95 1.46
CA LEU A 37 24.95 10.16 2.00
C LEU A 37 25.94 10.91 2.90
N PRO A 38 27.14 11.29 2.38
CA PRO A 38 28.20 11.88 3.20
C PRO A 38 27.85 13.26 3.77
N LYS A 39 26.86 13.94 3.17
CA LYS A 39 26.28 15.19 3.67
C LYS A 39 24.78 15.12 3.54
N LEU A 40 24.10 15.21 4.68
CA LEU A 40 22.64 15.31 4.74
C LEU A 40 22.21 16.76 4.94
N PRO A 41 21.05 17.16 4.38
CA PRO A 41 20.39 18.40 4.80
C PRO A 41 20.15 18.39 6.31
N GLU A 42 20.23 19.57 6.96
CA GLU A 42 20.10 19.71 8.42
C GLU A 42 18.79 19.12 8.98
N ASN A 43 17.72 19.14 8.17
CA ASN A 43 16.41 18.64 8.55
C ASN A 43 16.21 17.14 8.28
N ILE A 44 17.26 16.41 7.89
CA ILE A 44 17.21 14.96 7.65
C ILE A 44 18.20 14.28 8.59
N LYS A 45 17.69 13.32 9.36
CA LYS A 45 18.48 12.50 10.29
C LYS A 45 18.28 11.03 9.98
N TYR A 46 19.25 10.21 10.35
CA TYR A 46 19.06 8.76 10.40
C TYR A 46 19.71 8.16 11.63
N TRP A 47 19.16 7.04 12.08
CA TRP A 47 19.73 6.20 13.12
C TRP A 47 19.72 4.74 12.66
N VAL A 48 20.75 4.01 13.07
CA VAL A 48 20.84 2.56 12.86
C VAL A 48 20.92 1.92 14.25
N ILE A 49 19.87 1.19 14.62
CA ILE A 49 19.75 0.45 15.89
C ILE A 49 20.03 -1.03 15.60
N SER A 50 20.93 -1.61 16.40
CA SER A 50 21.35 -3.01 16.26
C SER A 50 20.58 -3.91 17.25
N GLU A 51 19.26 -3.96 17.13
CA GLU A 51 18.36 -4.68 18.06
C GLU A 51 17.21 -5.33 17.27
N ASP A 52 16.41 -6.15 17.94
CA ASP A 52 15.19 -6.70 17.35
C ASP A 52 14.12 -5.61 17.18
N PHE A 53 13.40 -5.67 16.05
CA PHE A 53 12.42 -4.67 15.65
C PHE A 53 11.29 -4.49 16.69
N GLU A 54 10.57 -5.57 17.00
CA GLU A 54 9.39 -5.51 17.88
C GLU A 54 9.70 -4.97 19.28
N PRO A 55 10.67 -5.51 20.04
CA PRO A 55 11.02 -4.96 21.35
C PRO A 55 11.47 -3.48 21.31
N THR A 56 12.18 -3.09 20.25
CA THR A 56 12.65 -1.71 20.07
C THR A 56 11.47 -0.75 19.91
N ILE A 57 10.53 -1.09 19.03
CA ILE A 57 9.36 -0.26 18.76
C ILE A 57 8.38 -0.30 19.95
N GLU A 58 8.21 -1.44 20.63
CA GLU A 58 7.40 -1.52 21.84
C GLU A 58 7.90 -0.57 22.93
N ARG A 59 9.21 -0.55 23.19
CA ARG A 59 9.80 0.38 24.17
C ARG A 59 9.54 1.84 23.79
N LEU A 60 9.71 2.20 22.51
CA LEU A 60 9.43 3.54 22.00
C LEU A 60 7.94 3.90 22.18
N LEU A 61 7.02 3.00 21.84
CA LEU A 61 5.59 3.24 22.00
C LEU A 61 5.19 3.33 23.48
N ASN A 62 5.78 2.52 24.36
CA ASN A 62 5.56 2.58 25.80
C ASN A 62 6.02 3.93 26.38
N GLU A 63 7.15 4.47 25.91
CA GLU A 63 7.63 5.80 26.32
C GLU A 63 6.67 6.90 25.85
N LEU A 64 6.23 6.86 24.60
CA LEU A 64 5.25 7.82 24.07
C LEU A 64 3.93 7.78 24.84
N GLU A 65 3.43 6.58 25.17
CA GLU A 65 2.20 6.40 25.94
C GLU A 65 2.32 6.96 27.36
N LYS A 66 3.46 6.74 28.03
CA LYS A 66 3.74 7.30 29.36
C LYS A 66 3.80 8.83 29.36
N GLU A 67 4.31 9.41 28.29
CA GLU A 67 4.41 10.86 28.12
C GLU A 67 3.13 11.49 27.53
N GLU A 68 2.08 10.68 27.28
CA GLU A 68 0.87 11.08 26.55
C GLU A 68 1.18 11.75 25.19
N ALA A 69 2.33 11.40 24.61
CA ALA A 69 2.82 11.91 23.35
C ALA A 69 2.22 11.13 22.16
N LYS A 70 2.26 11.75 20.99
CA LYS A 70 1.83 11.11 19.74
C LYS A 70 3.05 10.75 18.90
N LEU A 71 3.04 9.54 18.35
CA LEU A 71 3.98 9.16 17.31
C LEU A 71 3.89 10.17 16.15
N ALA A 72 5.05 10.62 15.67
CA ALA A 72 5.12 11.46 14.48
C ALA A 72 4.51 10.73 13.27
N PRO A 73 4.07 11.44 12.21
CA PRO A 73 3.67 10.80 10.96
C PRO A 73 4.75 9.81 10.49
N THR A 74 4.40 8.53 10.43
CA THR A 74 5.38 7.45 10.25
C THR A 74 4.96 6.54 9.11
N PHE A 75 5.90 6.27 8.21
CA PHE A 75 5.77 5.19 7.25
C PHE A 75 6.70 4.06 7.71
N THR A 76 6.12 2.96 8.18
CA THR A 76 6.86 1.81 8.71
C THR A 76 6.98 0.74 7.63
N PHE A 77 8.20 0.41 7.23
CA PHE A 77 8.47 -0.72 6.35
C PHE A 77 9.00 -1.91 7.17
N ILE A 78 8.34 -3.05 7.05
CA ILE A 78 8.64 -4.26 7.83
C ILE A 78 8.92 -5.40 6.86
N ASP A 79 10.16 -5.91 6.89
CA ASP A 79 10.65 -6.95 5.98
C ASP A 79 11.25 -8.12 6.78
N PRO A 80 10.41 -9.03 7.32
CA PRO A 80 10.87 -10.10 8.19
C PRO A 80 11.55 -11.23 7.41
N PHE A 81 12.39 -12.01 8.11
CA PHE A 81 12.77 -13.34 7.66
C PHE A 81 11.71 -14.36 8.10
N GLY A 82 10.67 -14.56 7.28
CA GLY A 82 9.56 -15.48 7.58
C GLY A 82 8.36 -14.76 8.18
N PHE A 83 7.89 -15.20 9.35
CA PHE A 83 6.64 -14.72 9.97
C PHE A 83 6.76 -14.30 11.44
N THR A 84 7.98 -14.15 11.91
CA THR A 84 8.29 -13.63 13.25
C THR A 84 9.01 -12.29 13.13
N GLY A 85 9.15 -11.59 14.27
CA GLY A 85 9.82 -10.28 14.34
C GLY A 85 8.86 -9.10 14.43
N PHE A 86 7.55 -9.33 14.27
CA PHE A 86 6.48 -8.41 14.66
C PHE A 86 5.20 -9.20 14.96
N SER A 87 4.29 -8.58 15.71
CA SER A 87 2.93 -9.08 15.97
C SER A 87 1.87 -8.16 15.37
N MET A 88 0.67 -8.69 15.15
CA MET A 88 -0.49 -7.87 14.78
C MET A 88 -0.84 -6.84 15.87
N GLU A 89 -0.54 -7.15 17.14
CA GLU A 89 -0.68 -6.21 18.25
C GLU A 89 0.24 -4.99 18.12
N LEU A 90 1.52 -5.20 17.82
CA LEU A 90 2.45 -4.11 17.54
C LEU A 90 1.95 -3.23 16.38
N LEU A 91 1.50 -3.85 15.28
CA LEU A 91 0.95 -3.13 14.14
C LEU A 91 -0.27 -2.29 14.54
N SER A 92 -1.17 -2.84 15.36
CA SER A 92 -2.34 -2.12 15.86
C SER A 92 -1.93 -0.90 16.69
N ARG A 93 -0.89 -1.00 17.53
CA ARG A 93 -0.38 0.14 18.31
C ARG A 93 0.20 1.24 17.41
N ILE A 94 1.00 0.88 16.40
CA ILE A 94 1.54 1.85 15.42
C ILE A 94 0.39 2.52 14.66
N LEU A 95 -0.53 1.71 14.11
CA LEU A 95 -1.60 2.17 13.23
C LEU A 95 -2.72 2.90 14.00
N ARG A 96 -2.76 2.82 15.33
CA ARG A 96 -3.66 3.63 16.16
C ARG A 96 -3.40 5.13 15.99
N HIS A 97 -2.19 5.52 15.61
CA HIS A 97 -1.85 6.89 15.25
C HIS A 97 -2.31 7.20 13.82
N GLU A 98 -3.24 8.15 13.67
CA GLU A 98 -3.93 8.48 12.40
C GLU A 98 -3.05 8.80 11.19
N LYS A 99 -1.78 9.19 11.41
CA LYS A 99 -0.83 9.54 10.35
C LYS A 99 0.25 8.48 10.13
N CYS A 100 -0.01 7.25 10.56
CA CYS A 100 0.88 6.13 10.36
C CYS A 100 0.38 5.18 9.28
N GLU A 101 1.31 4.66 8.50
CA GLU A 101 1.09 3.75 7.39
C GLU A 101 2.12 2.62 7.47
N VAL A 102 1.75 1.43 7.01
CA VAL A 102 2.63 0.26 7.02
C VAL A 102 2.81 -0.29 5.62
N LEU A 103 4.03 -0.74 5.31
CA LEU A 103 4.33 -1.62 4.19
C LEU A 103 5.00 -2.87 4.76
N ILE A 104 4.49 -4.05 4.44
CA ILE A 104 4.90 -5.30 5.07
C ILE A 104 5.23 -6.33 4.00
N THR A 105 6.38 -6.99 4.09
CA THR A 105 6.67 -8.20 3.33
C THR A 105 6.04 -9.41 4.03
N PHE A 106 4.89 -9.86 3.52
CA PHE A 106 4.18 -11.03 4.01
C PHE A 106 4.66 -12.30 3.30
N MET A 107 5.51 -13.07 3.98
CA MET A 107 6.17 -14.28 3.45
C MET A 107 5.22 -15.48 3.34
N ALA A 108 4.13 -15.37 2.57
CA ALA A 108 3.07 -16.38 2.48
C ALA A 108 3.56 -17.79 2.12
N GLY A 109 4.53 -17.90 1.20
CA GLY A 109 5.13 -19.19 0.85
C GLY A 109 5.87 -19.84 2.04
N PHE A 110 6.54 -19.01 2.86
CA PHE A 110 7.20 -19.47 4.08
C PHE A 110 6.18 -19.85 5.16
N ILE A 111 5.16 -19.02 5.40
CA ILE A 111 4.09 -19.30 6.38
C ILE A 111 3.42 -20.63 6.07
N LYS A 112 3.02 -20.85 4.81
CA LYS A 112 2.42 -22.10 4.35
C LYS A 112 3.29 -23.32 4.69
N ARG A 113 4.61 -23.22 4.55
CA ARG A 113 5.55 -24.33 4.83
C ARG A 113 5.61 -24.68 6.32
N PHE A 114 5.38 -23.72 7.20
CA PHE A 114 5.49 -23.86 8.66
C PHE A 114 4.14 -23.70 9.36
N LEU A 115 3.05 -24.03 8.65
CA LEU A 115 1.70 -24.00 9.16
C LEU A 115 1.43 -25.28 9.98
N ASP A 116 2.06 -25.39 11.14
CA ASP A 116 2.08 -26.59 11.99
C ASP A 116 1.89 -26.26 13.48
N GLU A 117 1.65 -27.31 14.30
CA GLU A 117 1.36 -27.19 15.73
C GLU A 117 2.51 -26.58 16.53
N LEU A 118 3.76 -26.83 16.15
CA LEU A 118 4.94 -26.34 16.87
C LEU A 118 5.10 -24.82 16.77
N ARG A 119 4.50 -24.19 15.74
CA ARG A 119 4.55 -22.73 15.52
C ARG A 119 3.24 -22.03 15.83
N GLU A 120 2.27 -22.72 16.44
CA GLU A 120 0.98 -22.14 16.86
C GLU A 120 1.14 -20.81 17.62
N PRO A 121 2.01 -20.69 18.64
CA PRO A 121 2.15 -19.43 19.37
C PRO A 121 2.60 -18.25 18.49
N ALA A 122 3.45 -18.50 17.50
CA ALA A 122 3.93 -17.46 16.58
C ALA A 122 2.85 -17.08 15.55
N LEU A 123 2.08 -18.06 15.07
CA LEU A 123 0.97 -17.82 14.14
C LEU A 123 -0.20 -17.10 14.82
N ASP A 124 -0.49 -17.44 16.08
CA ASP A 124 -1.47 -16.73 16.90
C ASP A 124 -1.07 -15.27 17.14
N ARG A 125 0.22 -14.97 17.31
CA ARG A 125 0.72 -13.59 17.38
C ARG A 125 0.64 -12.84 16.05
N LEU A 126 0.84 -13.55 14.94
CA LEU A 126 0.81 -12.95 13.60
C LEU A 126 -0.62 -12.61 13.16
N PHE A 127 -1.58 -13.48 13.46
CA PHE A 127 -2.97 -13.32 13.01
C PHE A 127 -3.90 -12.79 14.11
N THR A 128 -3.57 -12.96 15.39
CA THR A 128 -4.45 -12.60 16.54
C THR A 128 -5.82 -13.29 16.48
N THR A 129 -5.89 -14.44 15.82
CA THR A 129 -7.07 -15.30 15.73
C THR A 129 -6.62 -16.73 15.49
N ASP A 130 -7.48 -17.70 15.81
CA ASP A 130 -7.27 -19.12 15.52
C ASP A 130 -7.80 -19.53 14.13
N GLU A 131 -8.46 -18.64 13.39
CA GLU A 131 -9.02 -18.90 12.06
C GLU A 131 -8.01 -19.52 11.08
N TRP A 132 -6.71 -19.20 11.22
CA TRP A 132 -5.65 -19.76 10.39
C TRP A 132 -5.53 -21.29 10.52
N ARG A 133 -5.93 -21.88 11.66
CA ARG A 133 -5.91 -23.34 11.87
C ARG A 133 -6.85 -24.06 10.90
N SER A 134 -7.93 -23.41 10.46
CA SER A 134 -8.80 -23.96 9.42
C SER A 134 -8.09 -24.02 8.06
N ILE A 135 -7.29 -23.00 7.74
CA ILE A 135 -6.51 -22.89 6.49
C ILE A 135 -5.44 -24.00 6.42
N ARG A 136 -4.88 -24.39 7.57
CA ARG A 136 -3.94 -25.50 7.67
C ARG A 136 -4.46 -26.79 7.07
N ASN A 137 -5.76 -27.04 7.18
CA ASN A 137 -6.40 -28.30 6.78
C ASN A 137 -7.04 -28.23 5.38
N ILE A 138 -6.95 -27.11 4.68
CA ILE A 138 -7.49 -26.96 3.32
C ILE A 138 -6.59 -27.71 2.32
N ASP A 139 -7.22 -28.39 1.36
CA ASP A 139 -6.56 -28.96 0.19
C ASP A 139 -6.23 -27.86 -0.84
N GLY A 140 -5.01 -27.88 -1.40
CA GLY A 140 -4.58 -26.95 -2.44
C GLY A 140 -3.79 -25.72 -1.93
N PRO A 141 -3.74 -24.62 -2.72
CA PRO A 141 -2.95 -23.43 -2.38
C PRO A 141 -3.47 -22.70 -1.12
N LYS A 142 -2.57 -22.39 -0.19
CA LYS A 142 -2.89 -21.75 1.11
C LYS A 142 -2.47 -20.28 1.17
N GLU A 143 -1.62 -19.85 0.24
CA GLU A 143 -1.02 -18.52 0.21
C GLU A 143 -2.07 -17.40 0.16
N ARG A 144 -3.11 -17.58 -0.66
CA ARG A 144 -4.18 -16.57 -0.80
C ARG A 144 -5.13 -16.54 0.41
N PRO A 145 -5.65 -17.68 0.92
CA PRO A 145 -6.38 -17.68 2.18
C PRO A 145 -5.61 -17.06 3.35
N LEU A 146 -4.28 -17.33 3.47
CA LEU A 146 -3.44 -16.74 4.50
C LEU A 146 -3.30 -15.21 4.33
N LEU A 147 -3.12 -14.73 3.09
CA LEU A 147 -3.12 -13.30 2.79
C LEU A 147 -4.44 -12.66 3.20
N GLU A 148 -5.57 -13.23 2.77
CA GLU A 148 -6.90 -12.69 3.05
C GLU A 148 -7.18 -12.60 4.56
N LEU A 149 -6.72 -13.60 5.32
CA LEU A 149 -6.81 -13.57 6.77
C LEU A 149 -5.95 -12.44 7.35
N PHE A 150 -4.70 -12.27 6.90
CA PHE A 150 -3.84 -11.19 7.36
C PHE A 150 -4.43 -9.81 7.04
N GLU A 151 -4.95 -9.61 5.83
CA GLU A 151 -5.62 -8.36 5.44
C GLU A 151 -6.89 -8.10 6.25
N LYS A 152 -7.69 -9.15 6.53
CA LYS A 152 -8.86 -9.05 7.41
C LYS A 152 -8.45 -8.56 8.79
N GLN A 153 -7.38 -9.10 9.36
CA GLN A 153 -6.88 -8.72 10.68
C GLN A 153 -6.29 -7.30 10.70
N LEU A 154 -5.56 -6.88 9.66
CA LEU A 154 -5.16 -5.48 9.51
C LEU A 154 -6.36 -4.51 9.50
N LYS A 155 -7.45 -4.91 8.83
CA LYS A 155 -8.66 -4.08 8.75
C LYS A 155 -9.43 -4.04 10.07
N GLU A 156 -9.73 -5.21 10.63
CA GLU A 156 -10.60 -5.37 11.80
C GLU A 156 -9.89 -5.08 13.11
N TYR A 157 -8.65 -5.56 13.28
CA TYR A 157 -7.89 -5.44 14.52
C TYR A 157 -7.02 -4.17 14.58
N CYS A 158 -6.44 -3.75 13.45
CA CYS A 158 -5.60 -2.53 13.39
C CYS A 158 -6.34 -1.27 12.92
N GLY A 159 -7.61 -1.40 12.48
CA GLY A 159 -8.42 -0.27 12.01
C GLY A 159 -7.92 0.35 10.70
N VAL A 160 -7.23 -0.42 9.86
CA VAL A 160 -6.79 0.04 8.54
C VAL A 160 -8.00 0.21 7.61
N THR A 161 -8.08 1.34 6.91
CA THR A 161 -9.20 1.62 5.99
C THR A 161 -8.94 1.06 4.59
N TYR A 162 -7.72 1.24 4.09
CA TYR A 162 -7.33 0.87 2.73
C TYR A 162 -6.13 -0.06 2.76
N ILE A 163 -6.27 -1.21 2.10
CA ILE A 163 -5.23 -2.22 1.98
C ILE A 163 -4.98 -2.50 0.49
N ARG A 164 -3.70 -2.67 0.14
CA ARG A 164 -3.27 -3.17 -1.17
C ARG A 164 -2.16 -4.17 -1.02
N SER A 165 -2.26 -5.25 -1.77
CA SER A 165 -1.28 -6.33 -1.76
C SER A 165 -0.73 -6.62 -3.14
N PHE A 166 0.55 -6.93 -3.19
CA PHE A 166 1.33 -7.17 -4.41
C PHE A 166 1.96 -8.54 -4.30
N GLU A 167 1.58 -9.44 -5.21
CA GLU A 167 2.14 -10.77 -5.32
C GLU A 167 3.52 -10.68 -6.00
N MET A 168 4.52 -11.24 -5.32
CA MET A 168 5.89 -11.31 -5.79
C MET A 168 6.20 -12.77 -6.13
N THR A 169 6.46 -13.04 -7.41
CA THR A 169 6.75 -14.38 -7.91
C THR A 169 8.19 -14.56 -8.33
N ASP A 170 8.66 -15.80 -8.32
CA ASP A 170 9.94 -16.17 -8.92
C ASP A 170 9.83 -16.29 -10.46
N ALA A 171 10.94 -16.63 -11.10
CA ALA A 171 10.99 -16.85 -12.56
C ALA A 171 10.11 -18.03 -13.04
N ASN A 172 9.68 -18.91 -12.13
CA ASN A 172 8.77 -20.04 -12.41
C ASN A 172 7.32 -19.70 -12.05
N ASN A 173 7.01 -18.43 -11.81
CA ASN A 173 5.68 -17.95 -11.49
C ASN A 173 5.14 -18.44 -10.13
N GLN A 174 6.02 -18.91 -9.23
CA GLN A 174 5.66 -19.33 -7.87
C GLN A 174 5.69 -18.15 -6.92
N ILE A 175 4.69 -18.06 -6.04
CA ILE A 175 4.55 -16.98 -5.05
C ILE A 175 5.64 -17.10 -4.00
N ILE A 176 6.49 -16.07 -3.90
CA ILE A 176 7.52 -15.95 -2.86
C ILE A 176 6.90 -15.27 -1.64
N TYR A 177 6.35 -14.07 -1.83
CA TYR A 177 5.74 -13.26 -0.78
C TYR A 177 4.72 -12.27 -1.36
N TYR A 178 3.98 -11.60 -0.48
CA TYR A 178 3.19 -10.44 -0.83
C TYR A 178 3.77 -9.18 -0.17
N MET A 179 3.85 -8.06 -0.88
CA MET A 179 4.02 -6.76 -0.22
C MET A 179 2.64 -6.22 0.11
N ILE A 180 2.37 -5.89 1.36
CA ILE A 180 1.06 -5.43 1.84
C ILE A 180 1.20 -3.99 2.33
N PHE A 181 0.52 -3.05 1.69
CA PHE A 181 0.42 -1.67 2.13
C PHE A 181 -0.90 -1.43 2.85
N GLY A 182 -0.84 -0.87 4.06
CA GLY A 182 -1.99 -0.48 4.88
C GLY A 182 -1.96 1.01 5.21
N THR A 183 -3.08 1.70 4.99
CA THR A 183 -3.27 3.11 5.36
C THR A 183 -4.71 3.41 5.75
N LYS A 184 -4.91 4.44 6.58
CA LYS A 184 -6.23 5.01 6.89
C LYS A 184 -6.66 6.08 5.89
N HIS A 185 -5.76 6.58 5.05
CA HIS A 185 -6.01 7.74 4.21
C HIS A 185 -5.85 7.43 2.72
N TRP A 186 -6.87 7.77 1.93
CA TRP A 186 -6.92 7.46 0.49
C TRP A 186 -5.78 8.09 -0.32
N LEU A 187 -5.23 9.23 0.14
CA LEU A 187 -4.03 9.82 -0.49
C LEU A 187 -2.79 8.95 -0.35
N GLY A 188 -2.62 8.24 0.77
CA GLY A 188 -1.55 7.26 0.94
C GLY A 188 -1.68 6.14 -0.08
N LEU A 189 -2.90 5.59 -0.19
CA LEU A 189 -3.25 4.59 -1.19
C LEU A 189 -2.95 5.08 -2.61
N LYS A 190 -3.33 6.32 -2.93
CA LYS A 190 -3.05 6.94 -4.23
C LYS A 190 -1.54 6.99 -4.51
N VAL A 191 -0.75 7.53 -3.57
CA VAL A 191 0.69 7.68 -3.74
C VAL A 191 1.36 6.32 -3.91
N MET A 192 0.95 5.34 -3.11
CA MET A 192 1.46 3.97 -3.21
C MET A 192 1.14 3.35 -4.57
N LYS A 193 -0.13 3.42 -5.01
CA LYS A 193 -0.57 2.92 -6.32
C LYS A 193 0.19 3.57 -7.47
N GLU A 194 0.43 4.88 -7.42
CA GLU A 194 1.23 5.60 -8.41
C GLU A 194 2.72 5.24 -8.38
N ALA A 195 3.27 4.91 -7.22
CA ALA A 195 4.65 4.43 -7.09
C ALA A 195 4.79 3.05 -7.76
N MET A 196 3.91 2.10 -7.43
CA MET A 196 3.93 0.78 -8.06
C MET A 196 3.73 0.83 -9.57
N TRP A 197 2.76 1.63 -10.04
CA TRP A 197 2.51 1.79 -11.48
C TRP A 197 3.74 2.30 -12.26
N ARG A 198 4.71 2.95 -11.59
CA ARG A 198 5.93 3.46 -12.24
C ARG A 198 7.06 2.45 -12.28
N VAL A 199 7.18 1.59 -11.26
CA VAL A 199 8.31 0.67 -11.06
C VAL A 199 8.20 -0.53 -11.99
N ASP A 200 7.02 -1.13 -12.09
CA ASP A 200 6.81 -2.25 -12.99
C ASP A 200 6.09 -1.83 -14.28
N ARG A 201 6.85 -1.75 -15.37
CA ARG A 201 6.31 -1.53 -16.72
C ARG A 201 6.20 -2.81 -17.55
N ARG A 202 6.66 -3.96 -17.03
CA ARG A 202 6.79 -5.23 -17.76
C ARG A 202 5.89 -6.34 -17.22
N GLY A 203 5.28 -6.17 -16.04
CA GLY A 203 4.28 -7.08 -15.49
C GLY A 203 4.84 -8.25 -14.67
N GLU A 204 6.06 -8.13 -14.16
CA GLU A 204 6.66 -9.16 -13.29
C GLU A 204 6.10 -9.10 -11.85
N TYR A 205 5.47 -7.98 -11.48
CA TYR A 205 4.82 -7.76 -10.19
C TYR A 205 3.33 -8.03 -10.35
N LYS A 206 2.84 -9.14 -9.80
CA LYS A 206 1.43 -9.48 -9.92
C LYS A 206 0.61 -8.70 -8.91
N PHE A 207 -0.43 -8.03 -9.40
CA PHE A 207 -1.30 -7.18 -8.58
C PHE A 207 -2.48 -7.98 -8.05
N SER A 208 -2.83 -7.80 -6.77
CA SER A 208 -4.09 -8.32 -6.21
C SER A 208 -4.91 -7.14 -5.68
N ASP A 209 -5.87 -6.66 -6.48
CA ASP A 209 -6.89 -5.74 -5.99
C ASP A 209 -8.13 -6.53 -5.59
N ARG A 210 -8.48 -6.57 -4.31
CA ARG A 210 -9.70 -7.24 -3.86
C ARG A 210 -10.83 -6.23 -3.66
N LEU A 211 -11.19 -5.55 -4.73
CA LEU A 211 -12.35 -4.65 -4.76
C LEU A 211 -13.49 -5.38 -5.45
N GLY A 212 -14.34 -5.98 -4.62
CA GLY A 212 -15.45 -6.82 -5.06
C GLY A 212 -15.09 -8.31 -4.95
N ARG A 213 -15.96 -9.07 -4.28
CA ARG A 213 -15.84 -10.53 -4.16
C ARG A 213 -15.73 -11.15 -5.57
N GLU A 214 -14.81 -12.11 -5.71
CA GLU A 214 -14.62 -13.04 -6.84
C GLU A 214 -13.67 -12.71 -8.02
N GLN A 215 -12.84 -11.65 -8.00
CA GLN A 215 -11.82 -11.51 -9.07
C GLN A 215 -10.41 -11.18 -8.55
N THR A 216 -9.48 -12.12 -8.76
CA THR A 216 -8.04 -11.82 -8.78
C THR A 216 -7.75 -11.10 -10.10
N PHE A 217 -7.53 -9.78 -10.06
CA PHE A 217 -7.15 -9.05 -11.26
C PHE A 217 -5.68 -9.33 -11.61
N LEU A 218 -5.42 -10.39 -12.37
CA LEU A 218 -4.16 -10.49 -13.10
C LEU A 218 -4.11 -9.33 -14.09
N ILE A 219 -3.15 -8.44 -13.94
CA ILE A 219 -2.91 -7.38 -14.91
C ILE A 219 -1.74 -7.83 -15.75
N ASP A 220 -2.04 -8.20 -17.00
CA ASP A 220 -1.03 -8.30 -18.04
C ASP A 220 -0.61 -6.87 -18.42
N TYR A 221 0.40 -6.34 -17.74
CA TYR A 221 0.77 -4.92 -17.83
C TYR A 221 1.41 -4.51 -19.16
N GLN A 222 1.58 -5.43 -20.12
CA GLN A 222 1.81 -5.05 -21.53
C GLN A 222 0.73 -4.06 -22.03
N ASP A 223 -0.49 -4.10 -21.50
CA ASP A 223 -1.58 -3.16 -21.81
C ASP A 223 -1.39 -1.74 -21.24
N ALA A 224 -0.63 -1.58 -20.15
CA ALA A 224 -0.44 -0.28 -19.50
C ALA A 224 0.50 0.66 -20.27
N MET A 225 1.41 0.09 -21.05
CA MET A 225 2.34 0.86 -21.88
C MET A 225 1.64 1.59 -23.05
N GLN A 226 0.46 1.14 -23.48
CA GLN A 226 -0.24 1.68 -24.65
C GLN A 226 -1.51 2.50 -24.31
N LYS A 227 -1.77 2.82 -23.03
CA LYS A 227 -3.02 3.50 -22.59
C LYS A 227 -4.32 2.77 -22.99
N HIS A 228 -4.26 1.51 -23.44
CA HIS A 228 -5.46 0.72 -23.80
C HIS A 228 -6.43 0.53 -22.63
N TRP A 229 -5.95 0.69 -21.40
CA TRP A 229 -6.79 0.64 -20.20
C TRP A 229 -7.69 1.87 -20.00
N ILE A 230 -7.41 3.00 -20.67
CA ILE A 230 -8.19 4.25 -20.54
C ILE A 230 -9.66 4.04 -20.95
N PRO A 231 -9.98 3.43 -22.11
CA PRO A 231 -11.35 3.04 -22.45
C PRO A 231 -12.06 2.25 -21.35
N THR A 232 -11.42 1.20 -20.82
CA THR A 232 -12.01 0.35 -19.77
C THR A 232 -12.25 1.13 -18.48
N ALA A 233 -11.29 1.94 -18.04
CA ALA A 233 -11.47 2.80 -16.87
C ALA A 233 -12.58 3.84 -17.08
N SER A 234 -12.75 4.34 -18.30
CA SER A 234 -13.80 5.29 -18.66
C SER A 234 -15.20 4.67 -18.58
N GLU A 235 -15.32 3.42 -19.02
CA GLU A 235 -16.56 2.64 -18.89
C GLU A 235 -16.92 2.40 -17.43
N LEU A 236 -15.93 2.06 -16.57
CA LEU A 236 -16.15 1.92 -15.12
C LEU A 236 -16.63 3.22 -14.48
N VAL A 237 -16.01 4.37 -14.81
CA VAL A 237 -16.46 5.69 -14.32
C VAL A 237 -17.90 5.95 -14.71
N TYR A 238 -18.24 5.80 -16.00
CA TYR A 238 -19.59 6.07 -16.46
C TYR A 238 -20.61 5.16 -15.79
N ASN A 239 -20.37 3.84 -15.75
CA ASN A 239 -21.30 2.90 -15.14
C ASN A 239 -21.50 3.15 -13.65
N ARG A 240 -20.47 3.61 -12.93
CA ARG A 240 -20.57 3.91 -11.50
C ARG A 240 -21.44 5.14 -11.21
N PHE A 241 -21.30 6.18 -12.03
CA PHE A 241 -21.88 7.51 -11.81
C PHE A 241 -22.97 7.85 -12.82
N LYS A 242 -23.54 6.84 -13.49
CA LYS A 242 -24.62 7.01 -14.47
C LYS A 242 -25.79 7.75 -13.81
N LYS A 243 -26.28 8.82 -14.44
CA LYS A 243 -27.31 9.74 -13.91
C LYS A 243 -26.92 10.54 -12.66
N ASP A 244 -25.67 10.46 -12.20
CA ASP A 244 -25.20 11.23 -11.05
C ASP A 244 -24.52 12.54 -11.47
N THR A 245 -24.49 13.48 -10.52
CA THR A 245 -23.65 14.67 -10.60
C THR A 245 -22.56 14.58 -9.54
N VAL A 246 -21.31 14.47 -9.97
CA VAL A 246 -20.18 14.08 -9.12
C VAL A 246 -18.95 14.98 -9.36
N SER A 247 -18.11 15.17 -8.34
CA SER A 247 -16.87 15.92 -8.49
C SER A 247 -15.77 15.08 -9.14
N VAL A 248 -14.81 15.73 -9.81
CA VAL A 248 -13.63 15.04 -10.35
C VAL A 248 -12.79 14.40 -9.25
N GLU A 249 -12.80 14.96 -8.04
CA GLU A 249 -12.13 14.35 -6.88
C GLU A 249 -12.79 13.02 -6.48
N ASP A 250 -14.12 12.95 -6.48
CA ASP A 250 -14.82 11.71 -6.12
C ASP A 250 -14.68 10.64 -7.21
N ILE A 251 -14.61 11.04 -8.48
CA ILE A 251 -14.23 10.11 -9.56
C ILE A 251 -12.78 9.63 -9.37
N GLU A 252 -11.85 10.52 -9.00
CA GLU A 252 -10.46 10.14 -8.70
C GLU A 252 -10.42 9.15 -7.52
N LYS A 253 -11.16 9.43 -6.43
CA LYS A 253 -11.27 8.51 -5.28
C LYS A 253 -11.84 7.17 -5.71
N TYR A 254 -12.93 7.14 -6.47
CA TYR A 254 -13.49 5.90 -7.00
C TYR A 254 -12.46 5.11 -7.81
N ILE A 255 -11.74 5.74 -8.73
CA ILE A 255 -10.74 5.02 -9.54
C ILE A 255 -9.61 4.47 -8.68
N ILE A 256 -9.10 5.25 -7.72
CA ILE A 256 -8.00 4.82 -6.87
C ILE A 256 -8.43 3.73 -5.89
N ILE A 257 -9.60 3.89 -5.27
CA ILE A 257 -10.11 3.05 -4.18
C ILE A 257 -10.83 1.82 -4.69
N GLU A 258 -11.65 1.92 -5.75
CA GLU A 258 -12.62 0.90 -6.18
C GLU A 258 -12.25 0.22 -7.51
N THR A 259 -11.13 0.60 -8.14
CA THR A 259 -10.64 -0.06 -9.35
C THR A 259 -9.15 -0.35 -9.25
N LYS A 260 -8.61 -1.15 -10.17
CA LYS A 260 -7.17 -1.40 -10.29
C LYS A 260 -6.35 -0.27 -10.93
N TYR A 261 -7.01 0.74 -11.49
CA TYR A 261 -6.35 1.75 -12.32
C TYR A 261 -5.86 2.97 -11.54
N VAL A 262 -4.84 3.64 -12.06
CA VAL A 262 -4.47 5.00 -11.61
C VAL A 262 -5.41 6.03 -12.24
N PHE A 263 -5.67 7.13 -11.54
CA PHE A 263 -6.48 8.20 -12.11
C PHE A 263 -5.67 9.02 -13.12
N ARG A 264 -6.20 9.18 -14.33
CA ARG A 264 -5.68 10.08 -15.36
C ARG A 264 -6.85 10.87 -15.93
N LYS A 265 -6.68 12.19 -16.13
CA LYS A 265 -7.71 13.03 -16.76
C LYS A 265 -8.08 12.57 -18.18
N ALA A 266 -7.21 11.78 -18.81
CA ALA A 266 -7.47 11.12 -20.08
C ALA A 266 -8.70 10.18 -20.03
N ILE A 267 -9.04 9.61 -18.87
CA ILE A 267 -10.27 8.83 -18.65
C ILE A 267 -11.50 9.69 -18.99
N LEU A 268 -11.59 10.88 -18.39
CA LEU A 268 -12.69 11.80 -18.62
C LEU A 268 -12.67 12.41 -20.03
N SER A 269 -11.47 12.68 -20.55
CA SER A 269 -11.31 13.17 -21.92
C SER A 269 -11.76 12.13 -22.95
N TYR A 270 -11.51 10.85 -22.68
CA TYR A 270 -11.94 9.75 -23.54
C TYR A 270 -13.47 9.66 -23.64
N ILE A 271 -14.18 9.79 -22.51
CA ILE A 271 -15.66 9.86 -22.52
C ILE A 271 -16.12 11.08 -23.33
N GLU A 272 -15.54 12.25 -23.09
CA GLU A 272 -15.92 13.48 -23.80
C GLU A 272 -15.65 13.43 -25.32
N ASP A 273 -14.63 12.69 -25.76
CA ASP A 273 -14.25 12.60 -27.17
C ASP A 273 -15.00 11.47 -27.91
N ASN A 274 -15.26 10.33 -27.26
CA ASN A 274 -15.80 9.13 -27.92
C ASN A 274 -17.27 8.82 -27.57
N ASN A 275 -17.75 9.34 -26.44
CA ASN A 275 -19.11 9.16 -25.94
C ASN A 275 -19.66 10.46 -25.34
N PRO A 276 -19.66 11.58 -26.09
CA PRO A 276 -20.06 12.89 -25.57
C PRO A 276 -21.48 12.90 -25.00
N GLU A 277 -22.38 12.05 -25.52
CA GLU A 277 -23.75 11.85 -25.04
C GLU A 277 -23.84 11.38 -23.58
N ARG A 278 -22.77 10.77 -23.05
CA ARG A 278 -22.70 10.30 -21.66
C ARG A 278 -22.41 11.42 -20.67
N ILE A 279 -21.98 12.60 -21.12
CA ILE A 279 -21.71 13.77 -20.28
C ILE A 279 -22.73 14.86 -20.61
N VAL A 280 -23.67 15.08 -19.69
CA VAL A 280 -24.71 16.11 -19.83
C VAL A 280 -24.12 17.51 -19.62
N ALA A 281 -23.28 17.67 -18.59
CA ALA A 281 -22.69 18.96 -18.25
C ALA A 281 -21.35 18.81 -17.52
N VAL A 282 -20.47 19.80 -17.69
CA VAL A 282 -19.24 19.94 -16.90
C VAL A 282 -19.09 21.38 -16.42
N ARG A 283 -19.09 21.57 -15.10
CA ARG A 283 -18.95 22.88 -14.44
C ARG A 283 -17.55 23.04 -13.85
N GLY A 284 -17.08 24.28 -13.72
CA GLY A 284 -15.80 24.61 -13.07
C GLY A 284 -14.54 24.43 -13.93
N ARG A 285 -14.68 24.30 -15.26
CA ARG A 285 -13.56 24.27 -16.22
C ARG A 285 -13.54 25.50 -17.12
N LYS A 286 -12.34 25.91 -17.56
CA LYS A 286 -12.15 27.03 -18.51
C LYS A 286 -12.10 26.60 -19.98
N LYS A 287 -11.66 25.36 -20.25
CA LYS A 287 -11.46 24.83 -21.62
C LYS A 287 -11.99 23.40 -21.70
N LYS A 288 -12.45 22.98 -22.88
CA LYS A 288 -12.81 21.58 -23.17
C LYS A 288 -11.62 20.65 -22.86
N ARG A 289 -11.87 19.40 -22.46
CA ARG A 289 -10.85 18.39 -22.10
C ARG A 289 -9.95 18.78 -20.92
N THR A 290 -10.36 19.78 -20.13
CA THR A 290 -9.69 20.12 -18.86
C THR A 290 -10.58 19.82 -17.68
N PHE A 291 -10.02 19.09 -16.72
CA PHE A 291 -10.72 18.61 -15.53
C PHE A 291 -9.91 18.96 -14.27
N PRO A 292 -9.91 20.23 -13.81
CA PRO A 292 -9.51 20.59 -12.45
C PRO A 292 -10.22 19.72 -11.39
N LYS A 293 -9.62 19.57 -10.19
CA LYS A 293 -10.24 18.78 -9.11
C LYS A 293 -11.60 19.32 -8.67
N SER A 294 -11.78 20.63 -8.71
CA SER A 294 -13.03 21.32 -8.37
C SER A 294 -14.11 21.20 -9.45
N CYS A 295 -13.84 20.51 -10.57
CA CYS A 295 -14.87 20.29 -11.58
C CYS A 295 -15.96 19.37 -11.09
N ILE A 296 -17.18 19.65 -11.53
CA ILE A 296 -18.37 18.83 -11.31
C ILE A 296 -18.85 18.36 -12.67
N ILE A 297 -19.11 17.06 -12.80
CA ILE A 297 -19.55 16.40 -14.03
C ILE A 297 -20.93 15.80 -13.76
N THR A 298 -21.87 16.08 -14.64
CA THR A 298 -23.18 15.42 -14.67
C THR A 298 -23.15 14.39 -15.79
N PHE A 299 -23.29 13.12 -15.44
CA PHE A 299 -23.39 12.02 -16.40
C PHE A 299 -24.85 11.77 -16.78
N ALA A 300 -25.06 11.29 -18.01
CA ALA A 300 -26.36 10.86 -18.50
C ALA A 300 -26.81 9.52 -17.86
#